data_AF-A0A2E7JT29-F1
#
_entry.id   AF-A0A2E7JT29-F1
#
_cell.length_a   1.000
_cell.length_b   1.000
_cell.length_c   1.000
_cell.angle_alpha   90.00
_cell.angle_beta   90.00
_cell.angle_gamma   90.00
#
_symmetry.space_group_name_H-M   'P 1'
#
loop_
_entity.id
_entity.type
_entity.pdbx_description
1 polymer ?
#
loop_
_entity_poly.entity_id
_entity_poly.type
_entity_poly.pdbx_seq_one_letter_code
_entity_poly.pdbx_strand_id
1 'polypeptide(L)' 'MIRFKKREIEQMLEDRKPEINLTTYQHIKKTVDQGAEGMDPYTLSNICRDLKCLPTDIIEYV' A
#
# COMPACT_ATOMS: atom_id res chain seq x y z
N MET A 1 -1.58 -3.25 -17.37
CA MET A 1 -0.58 -2.62 -16.49
C MET A 1 -1.17 -2.51 -15.08
N ILE A 2 -0.40 -2.69 -14.00
CA ILE A 2 -0.95 -2.56 -12.64
C ILE A 2 -0.82 -1.13 -12.12
N ARG A 3 -1.79 -0.66 -11.32
CA ARG A 3 -1.73 0.63 -10.62
C ARG A 3 -2.22 0.50 -9.18
N PHE A 4 -1.77 1.40 -8.32
CA PHE A 4 -2.29 1.52 -6.97
C PHE A 4 -3.58 2.32 -6.93
N LYS A 5 -4.56 1.81 -6.18
CA LYS A 5 -5.76 2.53 -5.79
C LYS A 5 -5.43 3.49 -4.65
N LYS A 6 -4.73 4.58 -4.98
CA LYS A 6 -4.11 5.50 -4.00
C LYS A 6 -5.05 5.93 -2.87
N ARG A 7 -6.29 6.30 -3.20
CA ARG A 7 -7.29 6.75 -2.21
C ARG A 7 -7.63 5.68 -1.18
N GLU A 8 -7.76 4.43 -1.61
CA GLU A 8 -8.10 3.31 -0.73
C GLU A 8 -6.92 2.99 0.19
N ILE A 9 -5.71 3.02 -0.34
CA ILE A 9 -4.48 2.85 0.46
C ILE A 9 -4.32 3.98 1.49
N GLU A 10 -4.56 5.23 1.10
CA GLU A 10 -4.47 6.39 2.01
C GLU A 10 -5.49 6.30 3.14
N GLN A 11 -6.73 5.89 2.84
CA GLN A 11 -7.75 5.67 3.86
C GLN A 11 -7.34 4.56 4.83
N MET A 12 -6.89 3.41 4.30
CA MET A 12 -6.39 2.31 5.12
C MET A 12 -5.19 2.72 6.00
N LEU A 13 -4.29 3.53 5.46
CA LEU A 13 -3.13 4.08 6.18
C LEU A 13 -3.55 4.96 7.37
N GLU A 14 -4.52 5.84 7.18
CA GLU A 14 -5.04 6.69 8.26
C GLU A 14 -5.80 5.87 9.30
N ASP A 15 -6.63 4.91 8.88
CA ASP A 15 -7.38 4.04 9.79
C ASP A 15 -6.44 3.19 10.66
N ARG A 16 -5.32 2.73 10.09
CA ARG A 16 -4.32 1.91 10.79
C ARG A 16 -3.24 2.70 11.52
N LYS A 17 -3.20 4.03 11.39
CA LYS A 17 -2.20 4.91 12.01
C LYS A 17 -1.95 4.67 13.50
N PRO A 18 -2.95 4.30 14.34
CA PRO A 18 -2.70 3.97 15.75
C PRO A 18 -1.96 2.63 15.95
N GLU A 19 -2.03 1.72 14.98
CA GLU A 19 -1.47 0.36 15.06
C GLU A 19 -0.13 0.22 14.32
N ILE A 20 0.16 1.09 13.37
CA ILE A 20 1.41 1.06 12.59
C ILE A 20 2.37 2.13 13.09
N ASN A 21 3.66 1.79 13.10
CA ASN A 21 4.69 2.76 13.48
C ASN A 21 4.92 3.80 12.37
N LEU A 22 5.52 4.94 12.74
CA LEU A 22 5.79 6.06 11.83
C LEU A 22 6.63 5.65 10.62
N THR A 23 7.61 4.76 10.81
CA THR A 23 8.49 4.28 9.74
C THR A 23 7.72 3.49 8.69
N THR A 24 6.84 2.58 9.12
CA THR A 24 5.95 1.81 8.24
C THR A 24 4.99 2.74 7.50
N TYR A 25 4.38 3.70 8.19
CA TYR A 25 3.52 4.71 7.56
C TYR A 25 4.24 5.46 6.44
N GLN A 26 5.43 5.99 6.72
CA GLN A 26 6.24 6.74 5.75
C GLN A 26 6.70 5.86 4.58
N HIS A 27 7.09 4.61 4.87
CA HIS A 27 7.51 3.66 3.85
C HIS A 27 6.38 3.34 2.86
N ILE A 28 5.19 2.99 3.36
CA ILE A 28 4.04 2.69 2.50
C ILE A 28 3.67 3.91 1.66
N LYS A 29 3.59 5.11 2.27
CA LYS A 29 3.27 6.35 1.55
C LYS A 29 4.25 6.61 0.40
N LYS A 30 5.55 6.53 0.67
CA LYS A 30 6.60 6.71 -0.36
C LYS A 30 6.46 5.69 -1.49
N THR A 31 6.19 4.43 -1.16
CA THR A 31 6.04 3.36 -2.14
C THR A 31 4.81 3.58 -3.04
N VAL A 32 3.69 4.02 -2.46
CA VAL A 32 2.46 4.35 -3.21
C VAL A 32 2.67 5.56 -4.12
N ASP A 33 3.46 6.55 -3.68
CA ASP A 33 3.82 7.72 -4.48
C ASP A 33 4.71 7.36 -5.68
N GLN A 34 5.63 6.41 -5.52
CA GLN A 34 6.48 5.88 -6.60
C GLN A 34 5.69 5.07 -7.64
N GLY A 35 4.54 4.51 -7.25
CA GLY A 35 3.67 3.75 -8.15
C GLY A 35 3.94 2.25 -8.12
N ALA A 36 3.08 1.49 -8.83
CA ALA A 36 3.11 0.02 -8.86
C ALA A 36 3.96 -0.58 -9.99
N GLU A 37 4.56 0.27 -10.83
CA GLU A 37 5.37 -0.19 -11.97
C GLU A 37 6.72 -0.72 -11.49
N GLY A 38 7.10 -1.93 -11.93
CA GLY A 38 8.31 -2.60 -11.45
C GLY A 38 8.26 -3.04 -9.99
N MET A 39 7.08 -3.01 -9.37
CA MET A 39 6.90 -3.42 -7.98
C MET A 39 7.14 -4.91 -7.79
N ASP A 40 8.01 -5.24 -6.84
CA ASP A 40 8.24 -6.61 -6.43
C ASP A 40 7.03 -7.17 -5.64
N PRO A 41 6.59 -8.42 -5.89
CA PRO A 41 5.47 -9.05 -5.18
C PRO A 41 5.63 -9.10 -3.65
N TYR A 42 6.87 -9.14 -3.14
CA TYR A 42 7.14 -9.09 -1.70
C TYR A 42 6.80 -7.72 -1.12
N THR A 43 7.05 -6.64 -1.86
CA THR A 43 6.67 -5.28 -1.45
C THR A 43 5.16 -5.16 -1.34
N LEU A 44 4.44 -5.65 -2.35
CA LEU A 44 2.98 -5.69 -2.34
C LEU A 44 2.43 -6.50 -1.16
N SER A 45 3.02 -7.66 -0.90
CA SER A 45 2.63 -8.53 0.22
C SER A 45 2.89 -7.88 1.58
N ASN A 46 3.99 -7.15 1.75
CA ASN A 46 4.29 -6.42 2.98
C ASN A 46 3.30 -5.28 3.21
N ILE A 47 2.98 -4.50 2.17
CA ILE A 47 1.95 -3.45 2.27
C ILE A 47 0.62 -4.07 2.69
N CYS A 48 0.23 -5.18 2.06
CA CYS A 48 -1.01 -5.88 2.40
C CYS A 48 -1.02 -6.38 3.86
N ARG A 49 0.08 -6.95 4.35
CA ARG A 49 0.22 -7.36 5.76
C ARG A 49 0.11 -6.17 6.70
N ASP A 50 0.79 -5.06 6.37
CA ASP A 50 0.84 -3.85 7.17
C ASP A 50 -0.44 -3.00 7.05
N LEU A 51 -1.31 -3.28 6.09
CA LEU A 51 -2.64 -2.69 5.95
C LEU A 51 -3.79 -3.65 6.26
N LYS A 52 -3.50 -4.93 6.56
CA LYS A 52 -4.50 -6.00 6.74
C LYS A 52 -5.47 -6.10 5.56
N CYS A 53 -4.95 -6.03 4.33
CA CYS A 53 -5.74 -6.10 3.10
C CYS A 53 -5.25 -7.21 2.16
N LEU A 54 -5.99 -7.45 1.08
CA LEU A 54 -5.59 -8.30 -0.03
C LEU A 54 -4.98 -7.44 -1.16
N PRO A 55 -4.12 -8.01 -2.02
CA PRO A 55 -3.56 -7.29 -3.17
C PRO A 55 -4.63 -6.60 -4.02
N THR A 56 -5.75 -7.28 -4.31
CA THR A 56 -6.87 -6.75 -5.10
C THR A 56 -7.57 -5.55 -4.48
N ASP A 57 -7.39 -5.33 -3.17
CA ASP A 57 -7.96 -4.18 -2.46
C ASP A 57 -7.16 -2.91 -2.74
N ILE A 58 -5.88 -3.04 -3.09
CA ILE A 58 -4.97 -1.90 -3.23
C ILE A 58 -4.40 -1.73 -4.64
N ILE A 59 -4.50 -2.75 -5.51
CA ILE A 59 -4.11 -2.67 -6.91
C ILE A 59 -5.29 -2.86 -7.87
N GLU A 60 -5.19 -2.21 -9.02
CA GLU A 60 -6.11 -2.36 -10.15
C GLU A 60 -5.34 -2.66 -11.45
N TYR A 61 -6.00 -3.34 -12.38
CA TYR A 61 -5.48 -3.60 -13.71
C TYR A 61 -6.03 -2.55 -14.69
N VAL A 62 -5.12 -1.91 -15.44
CA VAL A 62 -5.40 -0.89 -16.47
C VAL A 62 -4.95 -1.36 -17.84
#